data_AF-A0A096CAE0-F1
#
_entry.id   AF-A0A096CAE0-F1
#
_cell.length_a   1.000
_cell.length_b   1.000
_cell.length_c   1.000
_cell.angle_alpha   90.00
_cell.angle_beta   90.00
_cell.angle_gamma   90.00
#
_symmetry.space_group_name_H-M   'P 1'
#
loop_
_entity.id
_entity.type
_entity.pdbx_description
1 polymer ?
#
loop_
_entity_poly.entity_id
_entity_poly.type
_entity_poly.pdbx_seq_one_letter_code
_entity_poly.pdbx_strand_id
1 'polypeptide(L)'
;MKFPKILLFAGLLSLTCACSEETLSEQSVVTTDTDVDNSEFGQWLQKNYTEPYNIRFNYRYVDKLAHSVYNVVPADEEKSKALAILIKKVWMDAYEEVAGKDFLKQKCFREFHLIGSPQVKENGSITLGTAEGGIMVTLYRVNELDPKNIYINQDNHYEPKERTPLDLNFWYFHTMHHEFMHILNQTKNYSTDFQTISAGKYHNQDWVNVKDEDSPKEGFVTGYASMEPREDIAEIYSTYVTLTEKAWQDVLNHGVVVKRDEANQPVYQRDKDGNFVYAKDEKGNKIYATDEKTGDLIPARDAQGNIIYEKNPDGSYKYFETESGRKIPVYKDQGKVVYGYMNGKVVAAYFDKSGEPKLITEPTEGDLEYEKNEAGKPVYDENGKPVYAYYKIPVFEYEKLPVVDASGKEAILKKLNIIRSYLKDSWGLDLDKIREAVLRKSKEAETMDLTKLP
;
A
#
# COMPACT_ATOMS: atom_id res chain seq x y z
N MET A 1 -77.69 3.54 -34.53
CA MET A 1 -76.33 3.31 -34.01
C MET A 1 -76.48 2.40 -32.78
N LYS A 2 -76.61 1.08 -32.98
CA LYS A 2 -75.55 0.04 -32.99
C LYS A 2 -74.79 -0.06 -31.66
N PHE A 3 -75.33 -0.87 -30.75
CA PHE A 3 -74.57 -1.79 -29.89
C PHE A 3 -74.05 -3.00 -30.76
N PRO A 4 -73.40 -4.06 -30.25
CA PRO A 4 -72.20 -4.23 -29.38
C PRO A 4 -71.26 -5.37 -29.93
N LYS A 5 -70.33 -5.89 -29.10
CA LYS A 5 -69.60 -7.20 -29.17
C LYS A 5 -68.39 -7.23 -30.12
N ILE A 6 -67.23 -7.79 -29.74
CA ILE A 6 -66.80 -9.22 -29.80
C ILE A 6 -65.33 -9.16 -29.28
N LEU A 7 -64.79 -9.82 -28.25
CA LEU A 7 -64.73 -11.22 -27.79
C LEU A 7 -64.03 -12.17 -28.78
N LEU A 8 -62.74 -12.49 -28.56
CA LEU A 8 -62.12 -13.79 -28.91
C LEU A 8 -60.74 -13.88 -28.18
N PHE A 9 -60.57 -14.76 -27.18
CA PHE A 9 -60.12 -16.18 -27.29
C PHE A 9 -58.72 -16.28 -27.91
N ALA A 10 -57.75 -17.09 -27.47
CA ALA A 10 -57.55 -18.13 -26.45
C ALA A 10 -56.04 -18.48 -26.55
N GLY A 11 -55.35 -19.21 -25.67
CA GLY A 11 -55.71 -20.01 -24.50
C GLY A 11 -54.55 -19.92 -23.49
N LEU A 12 -54.75 -20.18 -22.19
CA LEU A 12 -55.09 -21.46 -21.53
C LEU A 12 -53.99 -22.53 -21.66
N LEU A 13 -53.67 -23.10 -20.49
CA LEU A 13 -52.94 -24.35 -20.19
C LEU A 13 -51.43 -24.25 -19.87
N SER A 14 -51.18 -23.97 -18.58
CA SER A 14 -50.47 -24.83 -17.60
C SER A 14 -49.32 -25.75 -18.05
N LEU A 15 -48.23 -25.72 -17.27
CA LEU A 15 -47.42 -26.87 -16.78
C LEU A 15 -46.35 -26.27 -15.82
N THR A 16 -46.48 -26.32 -14.50
CA THR A 16 -46.01 -27.39 -13.59
C THR A 16 -44.84 -28.24 -14.09
N CYS A 17 -43.75 -28.18 -13.32
CA CYS A 17 -42.63 -29.12 -13.23
C CYS A 17 -41.86 -29.46 -14.52
N ALA A 18 -40.65 -28.91 -14.63
CA ALA A 18 -39.50 -29.65 -15.11
C ALA A 18 -38.25 -29.14 -14.37
N CYS A 19 -37.91 -29.81 -13.27
CA CYS A 19 -36.51 -29.98 -12.93
C CYS A 19 -35.89 -30.79 -14.07
N SER A 20 -34.93 -30.22 -14.77
CA SER A 20 -33.78 -30.99 -15.20
C SER A 20 -32.60 -30.46 -14.40
N GLU A 21 -32.22 -31.20 -13.37
CA GLU A 21 -30.80 -31.23 -13.00
C GLU A 21 -30.05 -31.65 -14.26
N GLU A 22 -29.41 -30.70 -14.94
CA GLU A 22 -28.46 -31.06 -15.98
C GLU A 22 -27.23 -31.64 -15.28
N THR A 23 -27.22 -32.97 -15.16
CA THR A 23 -26.00 -33.72 -14.90
C THR A 23 -25.03 -33.41 -16.04
N LEU A 24 -23.92 -32.77 -15.69
CA LEU A 24 -22.80 -32.54 -16.61
C LEU A 24 -22.43 -33.87 -17.28
N SER A 25 -22.49 -33.89 -18.61
CA SER A 25 -22.00 -35.00 -19.43
C SER A 25 -20.52 -35.26 -19.11
N GLU A 26 -20.15 -36.50 -18.79
CA GLU A 26 -18.75 -36.94 -18.62
C GLU A 26 -17.93 -36.89 -19.93
N GLN A 27 -18.57 -36.59 -21.07
CA GLN A 27 -17.90 -36.40 -22.34
C GLN A 27 -17.96 -34.93 -22.75
N SER A 28 -16.77 -34.32 -22.82
CA SER A 28 -16.52 -32.99 -23.37
C SER A 28 -16.89 -32.97 -24.86
N VAL A 29 -17.73 -32.02 -25.26
CA VAL A 29 -18.15 -31.79 -26.67
C VAL A 29 -17.17 -30.85 -27.40
N VAL A 30 -15.99 -30.58 -26.82
CA VAL A 30 -14.94 -29.82 -27.49
C VAL A 30 -14.35 -30.69 -28.60
N THR A 31 -14.79 -30.46 -29.83
CA THR A 31 -14.00 -30.83 -31.02
C THR A 31 -12.78 -29.92 -31.05
N THR A 32 -11.60 -30.48 -30.75
CA THR A 32 -10.31 -29.82 -30.90
C THR A 32 -10.01 -29.60 -32.38
N ASP A 33 -10.55 -28.53 -32.98
CA ASP A 33 -9.84 -27.86 -34.08
C ASP A 33 -8.67 -27.09 -33.43
N THR A 34 -7.68 -27.84 -32.97
CA THR A 34 -6.41 -27.30 -32.51
C THR A 34 -5.51 -27.15 -33.72
N ASP A 35 -5.39 -25.92 -34.24
CA ASP A 35 -4.11 -25.50 -34.80
C ASP A 35 -3.10 -25.57 -33.65
N VAL A 36 -2.51 -26.75 -33.44
CA VAL A 36 -1.45 -26.94 -32.44
C VAL A 36 -0.30 -26.04 -32.87
N ASP A 37 -0.06 -24.98 -32.11
CA ASP A 37 1.06 -24.11 -32.37
C ASP A 37 2.37 -24.87 -32.12
N ASN A 38 3.01 -25.29 -33.21
CA ASN A 38 4.26 -26.03 -33.18
C ASN A 38 5.49 -25.15 -32.93
N SER A 39 5.31 -23.85 -32.68
CA SER A 39 6.40 -22.98 -32.24
C SER A 39 6.98 -23.45 -30.90
N GLU A 40 8.24 -23.10 -30.61
CA GLU A 40 8.88 -23.40 -29.32
C GLU A 40 8.04 -22.86 -28.14
N PHE A 41 7.43 -21.68 -28.32
CA PHE A 41 6.57 -21.09 -27.31
C PHE A 41 5.22 -21.77 -27.20
N GLY A 42 4.59 -22.16 -28.31
CA GLY A 42 3.35 -22.94 -28.31
C GLY A 42 3.51 -24.27 -27.57
N GLN A 43 4.62 -24.98 -27.81
CA GLN A 43 4.95 -26.20 -27.08
C GLN A 43 5.22 -25.93 -25.60
N TRP A 44 5.90 -24.83 -25.28
CA TRP A 44 6.12 -24.42 -23.89
C TRP A 44 4.80 -24.10 -23.18
N LEU A 45 3.86 -23.39 -23.82
CA LEU A 45 2.52 -23.12 -23.29
C LEU A 45 1.74 -24.42 -23.09
N GLN A 46 1.79 -25.35 -24.06
CA GLN A 46 1.14 -26.65 -23.94
C GLN A 46 1.60 -27.39 -22.68
N LYS A 47 2.91 -27.47 -22.47
CA LYS A 47 3.52 -28.18 -21.33
C LYS A 47 3.30 -27.49 -19.99
N ASN A 48 3.26 -26.16 -19.97
CA ASN A 48 3.25 -25.36 -18.73
C ASN A 48 1.87 -24.82 -18.34
N TYR A 49 0.90 -24.79 -19.25
CA TYR A 49 -0.45 -24.27 -19.02
C TYR A 49 -1.52 -25.30 -19.37
N THR A 50 -1.55 -25.78 -20.62
CA THR A 50 -2.63 -26.62 -21.13
C THR A 50 -2.66 -27.99 -20.45
N GLU A 51 -1.60 -28.77 -20.55
CA GLU A 51 -1.52 -30.14 -20.01
C GLU A 51 -1.69 -30.19 -18.48
N PRO A 52 -1.01 -29.34 -17.68
CA PRO A 52 -1.11 -29.42 -16.23
C PRO A 52 -2.39 -28.81 -15.63
N TYR A 53 -3.02 -27.81 -16.27
CA TYR A 53 -4.09 -27.03 -15.64
C TYR A 53 -5.34 -26.82 -16.51
N ASN A 54 -5.36 -27.29 -17.76
CA ASN A 54 -6.40 -27.04 -18.75
C ASN A 54 -6.61 -25.54 -19.01
N ILE A 55 -5.50 -24.80 -19.15
CA ILE A 55 -5.52 -23.37 -19.44
C ILE A 55 -5.15 -23.15 -20.90
N ARG A 56 -6.00 -22.44 -21.64
CA ARG A 56 -5.69 -21.94 -22.97
C ARG A 56 -5.04 -20.57 -22.87
N PHE A 57 -3.87 -20.40 -23.47
CA PHE A 57 -3.15 -19.13 -23.45
C PHE A 57 -3.07 -18.53 -24.86
N ASN A 58 -3.97 -17.60 -25.17
CA ASN A 58 -4.05 -16.96 -26.47
C ASN A 58 -3.16 -15.70 -26.52
N TYR A 59 -1.96 -15.88 -27.04
CA TYR A 59 -1.01 -14.79 -27.25
C TYR A 59 -1.10 -14.17 -28.65
N ARG A 60 -1.60 -14.93 -29.65
CA ARG A 60 -1.92 -14.41 -30.97
C ARG A 60 -3.28 -13.72 -30.92
N TYR A 61 -3.43 -12.65 -31.69
CA TYR A 61 -4.71 -11.93 -31.76
C TYR A 61 -5.83 -12.87 -32.24
N VAL A 62 -6.87 -13.03 -31.43
CA VAL A 62 -8.07 -13.80 -31.78
C VAL A 62 -9.26 -12.85 -31.87
N ASP A 63 -9.67 -12.56 -33.11
CA ASP A 63 -10.72 -11.56 -33.39
C ASP A 63 -12.06 -11.88 -32.70
N LYS A 64 -12.36 -13.17 -32.51
CA LYS A 64 -13.58 -13.63 -31.81
C LYS A 64 -13.57 -13.38 -30.30
N LEU A 65 -12.39 -13.21 -29.69
CA LEU A 65 -12.21 -12.96 -28.25
C LEU A 65 -12.04 -11.48 -27.93
N ALA A 66 -11.71 -10.65 -28.93
CA ALA A 66 -11.69 -9.22 -28.79
C ALA A 66 -13.13 -8.67 -28.89
N HIS A 67 -13.60 -7.97 -27.86
CA HIS A 67 -14.84 -7.20 -27.99
C HIS A 67 -14.68 -6.15 -29.10
N SER A 68 -15.35 -6.38 -30.24
CA SER A 68 -15.32 -5.65 -31.53
C SER A 68 -15.54 -4.12 -31.49
N VAL A 69 -15.65 -3.48 -30.33
CA VAL A 69 -15.95 -2.05 -30.18
C VAL A 69 -14.68 -1.19 -30.05
N TYR A 70 -13.49 -1.78 -29.94
CA TYR A 70 -12.23 -1.06 -29.67
C TYR A 70 -11.15 -1.34 -30.72
N ASN A 71 -10.45 -0.29 -31.16
CA ASN A 71 -9.23 -0.41 -31.96
C ASN A 71 -8.09 -0.87 -31.06
N VAL A 72 -7.74 -2.15 -31.11
CA VAL A 72 -6.65 -2.73 -30.32
C VAL A 72 -5.49 -3.17 -31.20
N VAL A 73 -4.28 -3.17 -30.66
CA VAL A 73 -3.07 -3.67 -31.32
C VAL A 73 -2.75 -5.08 -30.81
N PRO A 74 -2.35 -6.02 -31.68
CA PRO A 74 -1.87 -7.33 -31.25
C PRO A 74 -0.71 -7.24 -30.25
N ALA A 75 -0.66 -8.20 -29.33
CA ALA A 75 0.47 -8.33 -28.40
C ALA A 75 1.73 -8.78 -29.14
N ASP A 76 2.86 -8.16 -28.80
CA ASP A 76 4.19 -8.55 -29.26
C ASP A 76 4.54 -9.94 -28.71
N GLU A 77 5.14 -10.80 -29.54
CA GLU A 77 5.38 -12.19 -29.17
C GLU A 77 6.44 -12.32 -28.06
N GLU A 78 7.52 -11.53 -28.09
CA GLU A 78 8.56 -11.58 -27.05
C GLU A 78 8.01 -11.11 -25.71
N LYS A 79 7.20 -10.06 -25.71
CA LYS A 79 6.53 -9.56 -24.50
C LYS A 79 5.46 -10.51 -24.00
N SER A 80 4.76 -11.18 -24.91
CA SER A 80 3.81 -12.25 -24.56
C SER A 80 4.50 -13.43 -23.87
N LYS A 81 5.67 -13.85 -24.38
CA LYS A 81 6.52 -14.88 -23.74
C LYS A 81 6.92 -14.46 -22.33
N ALA A 82 7.45 -13.25 -22.19
CA ALA A 82 7.85 -12.71 -20.90
C ALA A 82 6.69 -12.70 -19.90
N LEU A 83 5.52 -12.19 -20.32
CA LEU A 83 4.33 -12.15 -19.46
C LEU A 83 3.81 -13.56 -19.10
N ALA A 84 3.84 -14.52 -20.02
CA ALA A 84 3.47 -15.90 -19.72
C ALA A 84 4.43 -16.57 -18.73
N ILE A 85 5.74 -16.30 -18.80
CA ILE A 85 6.71 -16.78 -17.81
C ILE A 85 6.42 -16.15 -16.44
N LEU A 86 6.16 -14.85 -16.41
CA LEU A 86 5.86 -14.08 -15.20
C LEU A 86 4.56 -14.53 -14.52
N ILE A 87 3.46 -14.72 -15.27
CA ILE A 87 2.20 -15.24 -14.74
C ILE A 87 2.40 -16.62 -14.12
N LYS A 88 3.12 -17.50 -14.82
CA LYS A 88 3.43 -18.82 -14.28
C LYS A 88 4.20 -18.70 -12.97
N LYS A 89 5.26 -17.89 -12.94
CA LYS A 89 6.14 -17.75 -11.79
C LYS A 89 5.46 -17.11 -10.58
N VAL A 90 4.88 -15.92 -10.77
CA VAL A 90 4.39 -15.07 -9.68
C VAL A 90 3.04 -15.56 -9.17
N TRP A 91 2.15 -15.96 -10.08
CA TRP A 91 0.80 -16.36 -9.73
C TRP A 91 0.68 -17.88 -9.64
N MET A 92 0.81 -18.62 -10.75
CA MET A 92 0.47 -20.06 -10.76
C MET A 92 1.34 -20.87 -9.79
N ASP A 93 2.66 -20.71 -9.85
CA ASP A 93 3.58 -21.47 -9.02
C ASP A 93 3.42 -21.10 -7.53
N ALA A 94 2.94 -19.88 -7.20
CA ALA A 94 2.64 -19.50 -5.81
C ALA A 94 1.44 -20.28 -5.27
N TYR A 95 0.35 -20.33 -6.04
CA TYR A 95 -0.83 -21.10 -5.65
C TYR A 95 -0.61 -22.61 -5.73
N GLU A 96 0.18 -23.13 -6.67
CA GLU A 96 0.50 -24.57 -6.67
C GLU A 96 1.26 -24.97 -5.41
N GLU A 97 2.19 -24.13 -4.94
CA GLU A 97 2.96 -24.38 -3.72
C GLU A 97 2.09 -24.47 -2.47
N VAL A 98 1.03 -23.65 -2.38
CA VAL A 98 0.18 -23.58 -1.19
C VAL A 98 -1.07 -24.46 -1.28
N ALA A 99 -1.71 -24.48 -2.46
CA ALA A 99 -2.99 -25.14 -2.70
C ALA A 99 -2.88 -26.46 -3.44
N GLY A 100 -1.75 -26.71 -4.12
CA GLY A 100 -1.55 -27.88 -4.96
C GLY A 100 -2.11 -27.73 -6.37
N LYS A 101 -1.60 -28.56 -7.28
CA LYS A 101 -1.95 -28.54 -8.70
C LYS A 101 -3.43 -28.83 -8.97
N ASP A 102 -4.04 -29.74 -8.22
CA ASP A 102 -5.44 -30.12 -8.44
C ASP A 102 -6.41 -29.00 -8.05
N PHE A 103 -6.05 -28.17 -7.07
CA PHE A 103 -6.82 -26.99 -6.74
C PHE A 103 -6.81 -25.97 -7.90
N LEU A 104 -5.63 -25.69 -8.46
CA LEU A 104 -5.51 -24.82 -9.64
C LEU A 104 -6.30 -25.37 -10.82
N LYS A 105 -6.17 -26.67 -11.14
CA LYS A 105 -6.98 -27.32 -12.20
C LYS A 105 -8.48 -27.09 -12.05
N GLN A 106 -9.00 -26.86 -10.85
CA GLN A 106 -10.43 -26.64 -10.61
C GLN A 106 -10.81 -25.16 -10.56
N LYS A 107 -9.94 -24.30 -10.02
CA LYS A 107 -10.29 -22.92 -9.64
C LYS A 107 -9.56 -21.83 -10.42
N CYS A 108 -8.54 -22.16 -11.20
CA CYS A 108 -7.82 -21.19 -12.01
C CYS A 108 -8.66 -20.66 -13.19
N PHE A 109 -8.19 -19.55 -13.76
CA PHE A 109 -8.67 -19.03 -15.04
C PHE A 109 -8.50 -20.08 -16.14
N ARG A 110 -9.42 -20.13 -17.11
CA ARG A 110 -9.38 -21.12 -18.19
C ARG A 110 -8.76 -20.61 -19.46
N GLU A 111 -8.83 -19.30 -19.66
CA GLU A 111 -8.38 -18.69 -20.89
C GLU A 111 -7.71 -17.36 -20.59
N PHE A 112 -6.49 -17.19 -21.09
CA PHE A 112 -5.81 -15.90 -21.13
C PHE A 112 -5.86 -15.35 -22.55
N HIS A 113 -6.12 -14.07 -22.69
CA HIS A 113 -6.05 -13.35 -23.96
C HIS A 113 -5.17 -12.12 -23.80
N LEU A 114 -4.14 -11.99 -24.65
CA LEU A 114 -3.19 -10.89 -24.58
C LEU A 114 -3.48 -9.84 -25.65
N ILE A 115 -3.56 -8.57 -25.22
CA ILE A 115 -3.74 -7.41 -26.09
C ILE A 115 -2.57 -6.44 -25.88
N GLY A 116 -1.96 -6.01 -26.97
CA GLY A 116 -0.76 -5.18 -26.95
C GLY A 116 -0.99 -3.75 -26.49
N SER A 117 -2.11 -3.15 -26.89
CA SER A 117 -2.46 -1.76 -26.55
C SER A 117 -3.32 -1.67 -25.27
N PRO A 118 -3.41 -0.48 -24.64
CA PRO A 118 -4.53 -0.17 -23.76
C PRO A 118 -5.89 -0.30 -24.48
N GLN A 119 -6.96 -0.43 -23.72
CA GLN A 119 -8.31 -0.18 -24.24
C GLN A 119 -8.47 1.33 -24.49
N VAL A 120 -9.27 1.77 -25.47
CA VAL A 120 -9.49 3.22 -25.78
C VAL A 120 -10.27 3.96 -24.66
N LYS A 121 -10.47 3.32 -23.51
CA LYS A 121 -10.86 3.96 -22.26
C LYS A 121 -9.62 4.09 -21.39
N GLU A 122 -9.38 5.26 -20.83
CA GLU A 122 -8.15 5.66 -20.11
C GLU A 122 -7.80 4.81 -18.86
N ASN A 123 -8.50 3.69 -18.58
CA ASN A 123 -8.38 2.94 -17.34
C ASN A 123 -7.54 1.65 -17.43
N GLY A 124 -6.90 1.34 -18.57
CA GLY A 124 -5.89 0.27 -18.73
C GLY A 124 -6.23 -1.11 -18.12
N SER A 125 -7.53 -1.43 -18.01
CA SER A 125 -8.05 -2.52 -17.18
C SER A 125 -7.79 -3.91 -17.74
N ILE A 126 -7.51 -4.87 -16.87
CA ILE A 126 -7.80 -6.29 -17.14
C ILE A 126 -9.32 -6.42 -17.29
N THR A 127 -9.78 -7.18 -18.29
CA THR A 127 -11.22 -7.46 -18.43
C THR A 127 -11.49 -8.94 -18.25
N LEU A 128 -12.54 -9.24 -17.49
CA LEU A 128 -13.07 -10.60 -17.39
C LEU A 128 -14.12 -10.85 -18.47
N GLY A 129 -14.05 -12.05 -19.05
CA GLY A 129 -15.06 -12.60 -19.94
C GLY A 129 -15.44 -14.02 -19.53
N THR A 130 -16.50 -14.55 -20.15
CA THR A 130 -16.87 -15.97 -20.02
C THR A 130 -16.23 -16.77 -21.16
N ALA A 131 -15.57 -17.88 -20.84
CA ALA A 131 -15.02 -18.83 -21.79
C ALA A 131 -15.69 -20.21 -21.67
N GLU A 132 -15.48 -21.06 -22.66
CA GLU A 132 -15.88 -22.46 -22.60
C GLU A 132 -15.11 -23.17 -21.47
N GLY A 133 -15.81 -23.57 -20.41
CA GLY A 133 -15.23 -24.26 -19.25
C GLY A 133 -14.82 -23.37 -18.07
N GLY A 134 -14.98 -22.04 -18.14
CA GLY A 134 -14.74 -21.14 -17.00
C GLY A 134 -14.47 -19.67 -17.36
N ILE A 135 -13.68 -18.98 -16.55
CA ILE A 135 -13.43 -17.53 -16.69
C ILE A 135 -12.25 -17.27 -17.63
N MET A 136 -12.44 -16.31 -18.55
CA MET A 136 -11.40 -15.74 -19.40
C MET A 136 -10.86 -14.44 -18.79
N VAL A 137 -9.55 -14.27 -18.83
CA VAL A 137 -8.85 -13.04 -18.44
C VAL A 137 -8.22 -12.41 -19.67
N THR A 138 -8.56 -11.15 -19.95
CA THR A 138 -7.90 -10.36 -21.00
C THR A 138 -6.93 -9.37 -20.39
N LEU A 139 -5.65 -9.49 -20.74
CA LEU A 139 -4.57 -8.63 -20.26
C LEU A 139 -4.17 -7.63 -21.35
N TYR A 140 -4.26 -6.34 -21.04
CA TYR A 140 -3.94 -5.25 -21.96
C TYR A 140 -2.52 -4.71 -21.73
N ARG A 141 -2.09 -3.78 -22.58
CA ARG A 141 -0.79 -3.08 -22.46
C ARG A 141 0.43 -3.99 -22.52
N VAL A 142 0.31 -5.18 -23.10
CA VAL A 142 1.43 -6.13 -23.19
C VAL A 142 2.61 -5.54 -23.95
N ASN A 143 2.37 -4.62 -24.90
CA ASN A 143 3.44 -3.98 -25.67
C ASN A 143 4.21 -2.92 -24.88
N GLU A 144 3.80 -2.60 -23.66
CA GLU A 144 4.49 -1.67 -22.76
C GLU A 144 5.39 -2.38 -21.76
N LEU A 145 5.30 -3.71 -21.67
CA LEU A 145 6.24 -4.53 -20.92
C LEU A 145 7.66 -4.35 -21.47
N ASP A 146 8.63 -4.16 -20.57
CA ASP A 146 10.06 -4.23 -20.86
C ASP A 146 10.64 -5.49 -20.20
N PRO A 147 10.82 -6.59 -20.96
CA PRO A 147 11.35 -7.85 -20.42
C PRO A 147 12.76 -7.76 -19.84
N LYS A 148 13.48 -6.64 -20.03
CA LYS A 148 14.82 -6.43 -19.47
C LYS A 148 14.82 -5.61 -18.19
N ASN A 149 13.75 -4.85 -17.94
CA ASN A 149 13.61 -3.97 -16.79
C ASN A 149 12.23 -4.17 -16.17
N ILE A 150 12.02 -5.35 -15.58
CA ILE A 150 10.78 -5.69 -14.90
C ILE A 150 10.69 -4.96 -13.57
N TYR A 151 9.48 -4.56 -13.21
CA TYR A 151 9.20 -3.93 -11.92
C TYR A 151 7.86 -4.45 -11.38
N ILE A 152 7.91 -4.99 -10.17
CA ILE A 152 6.73 -5.51 -9.48
C ILE A 152 6.65 -4.80 -8.12
N ASN A 153 5.84 -3.76 -8.02
CA ASN A 153 5.73 -2.99 -6.80
C ASN A 153 5.12 -3.80 -5.66
N GLN A 154 5.84 -3.90 -4.54
CA GLN A 154 5.36 -4.52 -3.31
C GLN A 154 5.47 -3.58 -2.10
N ASP A 155 6.17 -2.45 -2.25
CA ASP A 155 6.65 -1.64 -1.12
C ASP A 155 5.96 -0.29 -1.01
N ASN A 156 5.15 0.11 -2.01
CA ASN A 156 4.44 1.38 -2.00
C ASN A 156 3.04 1.26 -2.61
N HIS A 157 2.02 1.08 -1.77
CA HIS A 157 0.62 0.95 -2.21
C HIS A 157 0.10 2.17 -2.98
N TYR A 158 0.65 3.36 -2.69
CA TYR A 158 0.19 4.63 -3.24
C TYR A 158 1.13 5.17 -4.34
N GLU A 159 1.92 4.30 -4.96
CA GLU A 159 2.79 4.72 -6.05
C GLU A 159 1.99 5.23 -7.26
N PRO A 160 2.43 6.32 -7.93
CA PRO A 160 1.81 6.76 -9.16
C PRO A 160 1.76 5.65 -10.22
N LYS A 161 0.54 5.37 -10.71
CA LYS A 161 0.23 4.29 -11.67
C LYS A 161 0.86 4.53 -13.05
N GLU A 162 1.12 5.78 -13.38
CA GLU A 162 1.80 6.23 -14.60
C GLU A 162 3.31 6.32 -14.36
N ARG A 163 4.01 5.21 -14.57
CA ARG A 163 5.47 5.13 -14.43
C ARG A 163 6.11 4.24 -15.49
N THR A 164 7.42 4.40 -15.65
CA THR A 164 8.29 3.54 -16.47
C THR A 164 9.47 3.10 -15.61
N PRO A 165 9.79 1.79 -15.52
CA PRO A 165 9.08 0.66 -16.14
C PRO A 165 7.66 0.45 -15.59
N LEU A 166 6.82 -0.23 -16.38
CA LEU A 166 5.44 -0.57 -16.07
C LEU A 166 5.37 -1.38 -14.76
N ASP A 167 4.55 -0.96 -13.81
CA ASP A 167 4.31 -1.73 -12.58
C ASP A 167 3.40 -2.93 -12.84
N LEU A 168 3.99 -4.11 -12.91
CA LEU A 168 3.25 -5.33 -13.19
C LEU A 168 2.36 -5.77 -12.03
N ASN A 169 2.63 -5.31 -10.81
CA ASN A 169 1.74 -5.64 -9.69
C ASN A 169 0.39 -4.95 -9.89
N PHE A 170 0.39 -3.63 -10.11
CA PHE A 170 -0.84 -2.88 -10.36
C PHE A 170 -1.57 -3.34 -11.63
N TRP A 171 -0.86 -3.44 -12.76
CA TRP A 171 -1.49 -3.69 -14.07
C TRP A 171 -1.89 -5.16 -14.29
N TYR A 172 -1.28 -6.11 -13.58
CA TYR A 172 -1.53 -7.53 -13.77
C TYR A 172 -1.83 -8.26 -12.46
N PHE A 173 -0.86 -8.39 -11.56
CA PHE A 173 -0.95 -9.36 -10.47
C PHE A 173 -2.01 -9.04 -9.42
N HIS A 174 -2.08 -7.81 -8.91
CA HIS A 174 -3.10 -7.35 -7.96
C HIS A 174 -4.50 -7.68 -8.48
N THR A 175 -4.77 -7.30 -9.72
CA THR A 175 -6.08 -7.55 -10.36
C THR A 175 -6.32 -9.03 -10.60
N MET A 176 -5.31 -9.83 -10.98
CA MET A 176 -5.47 -11.29 -11.06
C MET A 176 -5.78 -11.94 -9.70
N HIS A 177 -5.18 -11.47 -8.61
CA HIS A 177 -5.50 -11.92 -7.25
C HIS A 177 -6.92 -11.51 -6.85
N HIS A 178 -7.33 -10.29 -7.20
CA HIS A 178 -8.67 -9.75 -6.97
C HIS A 178 -9.72 -10.64 -7.65
N GLU A 179 -9.57 -10.87 -8.95
CA GLU A 179 -10.52 -11.69 -9.70
C GLU A 179 -10.53 -13.14 -9.23
N PHE A 180 -9.38 -13.68 -8.86
CA PHE A 180 -9.32 -15.01 -8.27
C PHE A 180 -10.15 -15.12 -6.98
N MET A 181 -10.15 -14.08 -6.14
CA MET A 181 -10.98 -14.06 -4.93
C MET A 181 -12.48 -14.07 -5.28
N HIS A 182 -12.90 -13.37 -6.35
CA HIS A 182 -14.27 -13.45 -6.86
C HIS A 182 -14.64 -14.88 -7.28
N ILE A 183 -13.76 -15.61 -7.97
CA ILE A 183 -14.00 -17.03 -8.35
C ILE A 183 -14.25 -17.89 -7.11
N LEU A 184 -13.45 -17.72 -6.07
CA LEU A 184 -13.62 -18.45 -4.82
C LEU A 184 -14.99 -18.12 -4.20
N ASN A 185 -15.31 -16.83 -4.07
CA ASN A 185 -16.54 -16.36 -3.44
C ASN A 185 -17.82 -16.78 -4.19
N GLN A 186 -17.77 -16.88 -5.52
CA GLN A 186 -18.89 -17.38 -6.33
C GLN A 186 -19.17 -18.87 -6.11
N THR A 187 -18.16 -19.65 -5.69
CA THR A 187 -18.29 -21.10 -5.54
C THR A 187 -18.50 -21.53 -4.09
N LYS A 188 -18.02 -20.75 -3.10
CA LYS A 188 -18.34 -20.91 -1.68
C LYS A 188 -18.52 -19.53 -1.05
N ASN A 189 -19.64 -19.32 -0.38
CA ASN A 189 -19.94 -18.03 0.25
C ASN A 189 -19.02 -17.77 1.45
N TYR A 190 -18.58 -16.52 1.61
CA TYR A 190 -17.97 -16.01 2.83
C TYR A 190 -19.05 -15.50 3.82
N SER A 191 -18.67 -15.25 5.07
CA SER A 191 -19.61 -14.80 6.10
C SER A 191 -20.25 -13.45 5.74
N THR A 192 -21.57 -13.35 5.90
CA THR A 192 -22.32 -12.08 5.79
C THR A 192 -21.95 -11.08 6.88
N ASP A 193 -21.23 -11.48 7.92
CA ASP A 193 -20.73 -10.54 8.93
C ASP A 193 -19.73 -9.54 8.31
N PHE A 194 -19.05 -9.93 7.23
CA PHE A 194 -18.07 -9.09 6.55
C PHE A 194 -18.65 -7.71 6.17
N GLN A 195 -19.79 -7.69 5.50
CA GLN A 195 -20.45 -6.45 5.05
C GLN A 195 -20.94 -5.59 6.23
N THR A 196 -21.15 -6.17 7.41
CA THR A 196 -21.61 -5.42 8.58
C THR A 196 -20.53 -4.54 9.18
N ILE A 197 -19.24 -4.87 8.95
CA ILE A 197 -18.09 -4.12 9.49
C ILE A 197 -18.04 -2.69 8.92
N SER A 198 -18.41 -2.53 7.64
CA SER A 198 -18.47 -1.23 6.95
C SER A 198 -19.89 -0.81 6.57
N ALA A 199 -20.89 -1.30 7.33
CA ALA A 199 -22.28 -0.93 7.09
C ALA A 199 -22.46 0.60 7.13
N GLY A 200 -23.07 1.16 6.09
CA GLY A 200 -23.30 2.60 5.94
C GLY A 200 -22.10 3.41 5.47
N LYS A 201 -20.96 2.78 5.17
CA LYS A 201 -19.74 3.45 4.65
C LYS A 201 -19.41 3.11 3.18
N TYR A 202 -20.19 2.26 2.52
CA TYR A 202 -19.95 1.92 1.12
C TYR A 202 -20.35 3.07 0.18
N HIS A 203 -19.44 3.46 -0.71
CA HIS A 203 -19.53 4.52 -1.70
C HIS A 203 -19.97 3.99 -3.07
N ASN A 204 -21.15 3.36 -3.15
CA ASN A 204 -21.61 2.68 -4.36
C ASN A 204 -21.72 3.58 -5.61
N GLN A 205 -21.92 4.89 -5.44
CA GLN A 205 -22.11 5.86 -6.52
C GLN A 205 -20.90 6.77 -6.76
N ASP A 206 -20.02 6.91 -5.76
CA ASP A 206 -18.97 7.92 -5.73
C ASP A 206 -17.59 7.38 -5.31
N TRP A 207 -17.40 6.05 -5.25
CA TRP A 207 -16.11 5.42 -4.95
C TRP A 207 -14.95 5.96 -5.80
N VAL A 208 -15.21 6.37 -7.04
CA VAL A 208 -14.23 6.97 -7.95
C VAL A 208 -13.63 8.28 -7.42
N ASN A 209 -14.32 8.95 -6.50
CA ASN A 209 -13.88 10.18 -5.86
C ASN A 209 -13.18 9.92 -4.51
N VAL A 210 -13.22 8.68 -4.01
CA VAL A 210 -12.52 8.27 -2.78
C VAL A 210 -11.08 7.99 -3.14
N LYS A 211 -10.16 8.76 -2.55
CA LYS A 211 -8.72 8.57 -2.77
C LYS A 211 -8.23 7.31 -2.05
N ASP A 212 -7.31 6.60 -2.68
CA ASP A 212 -6.73 5.37 -2.11
C ASP A 212 -6.11 5.65 -0.73
N GLU A 213 -5.44 6.80 -0.53
CA GLU A 213 -4.82 7.23 0.73
C GLU A 213 -5.84 7.60 1.83
N ASP A 214 -7.05 7.99 1.45
CA ASP A 214 -8.10 8.39 2.39
C ASP A 214 -9.01 7.21 2.76
N SER A 215 -9.15 6.22 1.87
CA SER A 215 -10.00 5.05 2.05
C SER A 215 -9.78 4.25 3.35
N PRO A 216 -8.54 4.11 3.89
CA PRO A 216 -8.31 3.35 5.12
C PRO A 216 -8.93 3.99 6.35
N LYS A 217 -9.18 5.30 6.33
CA LYS A 217 -9.86 6.03 7.41
C LYS A 217 -11.27 5.49 7.63
N GLU A 218 -11.91 4.99 6.57
CA GLU A 218 -13.26 4.43 6.61
C GLU A 218 -13.27 2.89 6.74
N GLY A 219 -12.10 2.26 6.64
CA GLY A 219 -11.92 0.82 6.77
C GLY A 219 -11.85 0.07 5.44
N PHE A 220 -11.44 0.75 4.37
CA PHE A 220 -11.23 0.17 3.03
C PHE A 220 -9.75 0.29 2.65
N VAL A 221 -9.22 -0.68 1.89
CA VAL A 221 -7.80 -0.65 1.49
C VAL A 221 -7.54 0.17 0.23
N THR A 222 -8.58 0.44 -0.56
CA THR A 222 -8.56 1.28 -1.76
C THR A 222 -9.89 2.03 -1.89
N GLY A 223 -9.93 3.08 -2.72
CA GLY A 223 -11.18 3.73 -3.09
C GLY A 223 -12.15 2.74 -3.75
N TYR A 224 -11.65 1.83 -4.59
CA TYR A 224 -12.46 0.80 -5.24
C TYR A 224 -13.07 -0.21 -4.25
N ALA A 225 -12.32 -0.61 -3.22
CA ALA A 225 -12.82 -1.47 -2.14
C ALA A 225 -14.05 -0.88 -1.42
N SER A 226 -14.21 0.45 -1.46
CA SER A 226 -15.35 1.13 -0.86
C SER A 226 -16.63 1.03 -1.69
N MET A 227 -16.60 0.53 -2.93
CA MET A 227 -17.78 0.47 -3.80
C MET A 227 -18.88 -0.44 -3.21
N GLU A 228 -18.54 -1.69 -2.91
CA GLU A 228 -19.47 -2.66 -2.37
C GLU A 228 -18.76 -3.85 -1.69
N PRO A 229 -19.46 -4.64 -0.84
CA PRO A 229 -18.82 -5.72 -0.07
C PRO A 229 -18.10 -6.79 -0.88
N ARG A 230 -18.50 -7.03 -2.14
CA ARG A 230 -17.88 -8.03 -3.02
C ARG A 230 -16.51 -7.58 -3.50
N GLU A 231 -16.39 -6.30 -3.87
CA GLU A 231 -15.10 -5.73 -4.26
C GLU A 231 -14.19 -5.50 -3.06
N ASP A 232 -14.75 -5.10 -1.92
CA ASP A 232 -14.03 -4.90 -0.66
C ASP A 232 -13.24 -6.15 -0.23
N ILE A 233 -13.90 -7.32 -0.23
CA ILE A 233 -13.23 -8.57 0.15
C ILE A 233 -12.15 -8.97 -0.85
N ALA A 234 -12.38 -8.75 -2.15
CA ALA A 234 -11.44 -9.06 -3.21
C ALA A 234 -10.21 -8.13 -3.16
N GLU A 235 -10.42 -6.84 -2.92
CA GLU A 235 -9.36 -5.84 -2.76
C GLU A 235 -8.53 -6.06 -1.49
N ILE A 236 -9.15 -6.36 -0.35
CA ILE A 236 -8.37 -6.66 0.86
C ILE A 236 -7.49 -7.88 0.62
N TYR A 237 -8.01 -8.91 -0.04
CA TYR A 237 -7.24 -10.09 -0.39
C TYR A 237 -6.07 -9.74 -1.31
N SER A 238 -6.32 -9.09 -2.45
CA SER A 238 -5.28 -8.77 -3.44
C SER A 238 -4.23 -7.80 -2.90
N THR A 239 -4.62 -6.75 -2.19
CA THR A 239 -3.69 -5.83 -1.52
C THR A 239 -2.84 -6.57 -0.50
N TYR A 240 -3.44 -7.43 0.33
CA TYR A 240 -2.69 -8.14 1.37
C TYR A 240 -1.65 -9.09 0.77
N VAL A 241 -2.00 -9.90 -0.23
CA VAL A 241 -1.08 -10.92 -0.77
C VAL A 241 0.03 -10.34 -1.65
N THR A 242 -0.13 -9.10 -2.13
CA THR A 242 0.84 -8.46 -3.04
C THR A 242 1.76 -7.43 -2.36
N LEU A 243 1.40 -6.92 -1.18
CA LEU A 243 2.21 -5.94 -0.46
C LEU A 243 3.14 -6.57 0.58
N THR A 244 4.34 -6.00 0.74
CA THR A 244 5.24 -6.32 1.85
C THR A 244 4.65 -5.88 3.19
N GLU A 245 5.21 -6.40 4.28
CA GLU A 245 4.73 -6.03 5.62
C GLU A 245 4.86 -4.53 5.89
N LYS A 246 5.93 -3.89 5.39
CA LYS A 246 6.11 -2.45 5.51
C LYS A 246 4.99 -1.68 4.82
N ALA A 247 4.69 -2.03 3.56
CA ALA A 247 3.62 -1.38 2.80
C ALA A 247 2.23 -1.65 3.40
N TRP A 248 1.98 -2.86 3.88
CA TRP A 248 0.74 -3.19 4.57
C TRP A 248 0.55 -2.39 5.87
N GLN A 249 1.61 -2.23 6.68
CA GLN A 249 1.54 -1.37 7.86
C GLN A 249 1.29 0.09 7.48
N ASP A 250 1.83 0.56 6.36
CA ASP A 250 1.54 1.90 5.86
C ASP A 250 0.05 2.09 5.53
N VAL A 251 -0.59 1.12 4.84
CA VAL A 251 -2.04 1.09 4.63
C VAL A 251 -2.80 1.15 5.95
N LEU A 252 -2.42 0.33 6.94
CA LEU A 252 -3.06 0.33 8.25
C LEU A 252 -2.88 1.66 9.00
N ASN A 253 -1.74 2.33 8.85
CA ASN A 253 -1.45 3.60 9.49
C ASN A 253 -2.32 4.74 8.92
N HIS A 254 -2.64 4.69 7.62
CA HIS A 254 -3.62 5.62 7.03
C HIS A 254 -5.02 5.44 7.64
N GLY A 255 -5.33 4.28 8.21
CA GLY A 255 -6.56 4.01 8.96
C GLY A 255 -6.55 4.50 10.41
N VAL A 256 -5.51 5.21 10.84
CA VAL A 256 -5.39 5.83 12.17
C VAL A 256 -5.45 7.35 12.03
N VAL A 257 -6.53 7.95 12.51
CA VAL A 257 -6.78 9.39 12.36
C VAL A 257 -6.54 10.12 13.67
N VAL A 258 -5.67 11.13 13.67
CA VAL A 258 -5.48 12.01 14.82
C VAL A 258 -6.73 12.86 15.04
N LYS A 259 -7.31 12.80 16.25
CA LYS A 259 -8.44 13.65 16.62
C LYS A 259 -8.00 15.09 16.75
N ARG A 260 -8.83 16.00 16.24
CA ARG A 260 -8.59 17.45 16.27
C ARG A 260 -9.71 18.17 17.00
N ASP A 261 -9.37 19.29 17.63
CA ASP A 261 -10.34 20.20 18.26
C ASP A 261 -11.00 21.14 17.23
N GLU A 262 -11.88 22.03 17.70
CA GLU A 262 -12.59 23.00 16.85
C GLU A 262 -11.66 23.99 16.14
N ALA A 263 -10.44 24.19 16.65
CA ALA A 263 -9.40 25.01 16.04
C ALA A 263 -8.45 24.20 15.13
N ASN A 264 -8.84 22.96 14.81
CA ASN A 264 -8.09 22.02 13.98
C ASN A 264 -6.72 21.62 14.57
N GLN A 265 -6.53 21.76 15.89
CA GLN A 265 -5.30 21.35 16.58
C GLN A 265 -5.38 19.91 17.06
N PRO A 266 -4.28 19.13 17.03
CA PRO A 266 -4.26 17.77 17.58
C PRO A 266 -4.65 17.74 19.06
N VAL A 267 -5.56 16.84 19.40
CA VAL A 267 -5.90 16.55 20.81
C VAL A 267 -4.89 15.54 21.33
N TYR A 268 -4.29 15.82 22.49
CA TYR A 268 -3.29 14.93 23.12
C TYR A 268 -3.86 14.17 24.31
N GLN A 269 -3.35 12.95 24.51
CA GLN A 269 -3.71 12.10 25.63
C GLN A 269 -3.27 12.72 26.95
N ARG A 270 -4.11 12.55 27.98
CA ARG A 270 -3.81 12.95 29.36
C ARG A 270 -4.01 11.78 30.32
N ASP A 271 -3.17 11.72 31.35
CA ASP A 271 -3.33 10.77 32.45
C ASP A 271 -4.45 11.20 33.42
N LYS A 272 -4.67 10.40 34.47
CA LYS A 272 -5.72 10.65 35.48
C LYS A 272 -5.52 11.95 36.27
N ASP A 273 -4.28 12.43 36.33
CA ASP A 273 -3.90 13.66 37.03
C ASP A 273 -3.94 14.88 36.09
N GLY A 274 -4.26 14.67 34.80
CA GLY A 274 -4.37 15.70 33.78
C GLY A 274 -3.05 16.04 33.08
N ASN A 275 -1.95 15.31 33.35
CA ASN A 275 -0.67 15.54 32.68
C ASN A 275 -0.69 14.91 31.28
N PHE A 276 0.07 15.49 30.35
CA PHE A 276 0.24 14.91 29.02
C PHE A 276 0.95 13.55 29.08
N VAL A 277 0.47 12.62 28.26
CA VAL A 277 1.16 11.36 28.00
C VAL A 277 2.14 11.56 26.85
N TYR A 278 3.38 11.09 27.04
CA TYR A 278 4.48 11.28 26.09
C TYR A 278 4.88 9.96 25.43
N ALA A 279 5.34 10.03 24.19
CA ALA A 279 5.95 8.92 23.49
C ALA A 279 7.22 8.47 24.22
N LYS A 280 7.51 7.17 24.19
CA LYS A 280 8.64 6.57 24.88
C LYS A 280 9.43 5.62 23.98
N ASP A 281 10.74 5.60 24.17
CA ASP A 281 11.63 4.63 23.52
C ASP A 281 11.44 3.22 24.12
N GLU A 282 12.13 2.23 23.54
CA GLU A 282 12.10 0.83 24.02
C GLU A 282 12.55 0.65 25.47
N LYS A 283 13.30 1.62 26.01
CA LYS A 283 13.80 1.64 27.39
C LYS A 283 12.87 2.40 28.34
N GLY A 284 11.77 2.96 27.83
CA GLY A 284 10.79 3.72 28.58
C GLY A 284 11.12 5.20 28.79
N ASN A 285 12.18 5.72 28.17
CA ASN A 285 12.53 7.15 28.23
C ASN A 285 11.64 7.95 27.29
N LYS A 286 11.27 9.18 27.68
CA LYS A 286 10.48 10.06 26.81
C LYS A 286 11.26 10.44 25.56
N ILE A 287 10.58 10.45 24.42
CA ILE A 287 11.12 10.88 23.14
C ILE A 287 10.97 12.40 23.01
N TYR A 288 12.03 13.08 22.58
CA TYR A 288 12.00 14.52 22.31
C TYR A 288 11.13 14.83 21.09
N ALA A 289 10.37 15.92 21.17
CA ALA A 289 9.61 16.42 20.03
C ALA A 289 10.56 17.05 19.01
N THR A 290 10.27 16.81 17.72
CA THR A 290 11.03 17.35 16.58
C THR A 290 10.14 18.17 15.67
N ASP A 291 10.73 19.16 15.00
CA ASP A 291 10.09 19.84 13.88
C ASP A 291 9.88 18.84 12.73
N GLU A 292 8.65 18.74 12.22
CA GLU A 292 8.29 17.76 11.19
C GLU A 292 9.03 17.97 9.86
N LYS A 293 9.51 19.19 9.58
CA LYS A 293 10.19 19.52 8.32
C LYS A 293 11.69 19.37 8.42
N THR A 294 12.28 19.81 9.53
CA THR A 294 13.74 19.82 9.67
C THR A 294 14.28 18.65 10.48
N GLY A 295 13.44 18.00 11.29
CA GLY A 295 13.87 16.98 12.24
C GLY A 295 14.60 17.54 13.47
N ASP A 296 14.69 18.87 13.61
CA ASP A 296 15.37 19.50 14.74
C ASP A 296 14.57 19.33 16.03
N LEU A 297 15.24 19.09 17.16
CA LEU A 297 14.60 19.08 18.47
C LEU A 297 13.99 20.45 18.78
N ILE A 298 12.81 20.45 19.38
CA ILE A 298 12.05 21.66 19.71
C ILE A 298 12.40 22.15 21.12
N PRO A 299 13.05 23.32 21.29
CA PRO A 299 13.26 23.91 22.61
C PRO A 299 11.95 24.43 23.20
N ALA A 300 11.74 24.19 24.49
CA ALA A 300 10.65 24.76 25.24
C ALA A 300 10.81 26.29 25.35
N ARG A 301 9.69 27.01 25.29
CA ARG A 301 9.66 28.48 25.34
C ARG A 301 8.80 29.00 26.47
N ASP A 302 9.17 30.16 27.00
CA ASP A 302 8.34 30.91 27.95
C ASP A 302 7.16 31.61 27.24
N ALA A 303 6.31 32.29 28.02
CA ALA A 303 5.14 33.00 27.50
C ALA A 303 5.50 34.19 26.57
N GLN A 304 6.75 34.64 26.59
CA GLN A 304 7.28 35.70 25.73
C GLN A 304 7.96 35.14 24.48
N GLY A 305 8.06 33.80 24.36
CA GLY A 305 8.69 33.12 23.23
C GLY A 305 10.20 32.92 23.37
N ASN A 306 10.81 33.22 24.52
CA ASN A 306 12.24 32.98 24.75
C ASN A 306 12.50 31.51 25.09
N ILE A 307 13.66 30.99 24.69
CA ILE A 307 14.06 29.62 25.01
C ILE A 307 14.30 29.48 26.53
N ILE A 308 13.72 28.43 27.11
CA ILE A 308 14.00 28.04 28.48
C ILE A 308 15.27 27.17 28.47
N TYR A 309 16.24 27.51 29.32
CA TYR A 309 17.51 26.77 29.44
C TYR A 309 17.56 25.93 30.71
N GLU A 310 18.18 24.75 30.61
CA GLU A 310 18.43 23.87 31.74
C GLU A 310 19.30 24.54 32.81
N LYS A 311 18.97 24.28 34.07
CA LYS A 311 19.71 24.76 35.24
C LYS A 311 20.11 23.59 36.14
N ASN A 312 21.24 23.75 36.81
CA ASN A 312 21.67 22.93 37.93
C ASN A 312 20.83 23.26 39.19
N PRO A 313 20.84 22.39 40.22
CA PRO A 313 20.11 22.63 41.47
C PRO A 313 20.51 23.94 42.20
N ASP A 314 21.73 24.42 41.99
CA ASP A 314 22.23 25.70 42.52
C ASP A 314 21.74 26.93 41.72
N GLY A 315 20.97 26.71 40.65
CA GLY A 315 20.44 27.75 39.77
C GLY A 315 21.36 28.15 38.61
N SER A 316 22.58 27.61 38.50
CA SER A 316 23.48 27.89 37.39
C SER A 316 22.99 27.23 36.10
N TYR A 317 23.20 27.85 34.93
CA TYR A 317 22.86 27.20 33.66
C TYR A 317 23.74 25.99 33.37
N LYS A 318 23.19 25.03 32.63
CA LYS A 318 23.98 23.97 31.97
C LYS A 318 24.42 24.42 30.59
N TYR A 319 25.58 23.95 30.16
CA TYR A 319 26.22 24.35 28.90
C TYR A 319 26.63 23.13 28.09
N PHE A 320 26.70 23.29 26.77
CA PHE A 320 27.41 22.34 25.92
C PHE A 320 28.90 22.42 26.26
N GLU A 321 29.51 21.25 26.42
CA GLU A 321 30.89 21.08 26.85
C GLU A 321 31.65 20.18 25.88
N THR A 322 32.95 20.43 25.75
CA THR A 322 33.86 19.53 25.04
C THR A 322 33.97 18.18 25.77
N GLU A 323 34.59 17.18 25.14
CA GLU A 323 34.83 15.90 25.81
C GLU A 323 35.64 16.04 27.10
N SER A 324 36.45 17.10 27.21
CA SER A 324 37.23 17.44 28.40
C SER A 324 36.46 18.22 29.48
N GLY A 325 35.16 18.46 29.29
CA GLY A 325 34.31 19.20 30.24
C GLY A 325 34.48 20.72 30.19
N ARG A 326 35.00 21.27 29.09
CA ARG A 326 35.14 22.73 28.93
C ARG A 326 33.91 23.30 28.24
N LYS A 327 33.33 24.36 28.79
CA LYS A 327 32.20 25.08 28.16
C LYS A 327 32.60 25.60 26.77
N ILE A 328 31.74 25.37 25.78
CA ILE A 328 31.97 25.83 24.41
C ILE A 328 31.47 27.26 24.26
N PRO A 329 32.35 28.23 23.94
CA PRO A 329 31.95 29.62 23.81
C PRO A 329 31.19 29.88 22.50
N VAL A 330 30.40 30.94 22.49
CA VAL A 330 29.71 31.44 21.30
C VAL A 330 30.63 32.42 20.58
N TYR A 331 30.68 32.32 19.26
CA TYR A 331 31.47 33.20 18.40
C TYR A 331 30.55 34.11 17.59
N LYS A 332 31.05 35.30 17.25
CA LYS A 332 30.38 36.23 16.34
C LYS A 332 30.18 35.58 14.98
N ASP A 333 29.20 36.08 14.23
CA ASP A 333 28.85 35.63 12.88
C ASP A 333 28.36 34.17 12.75
N GLN A 334 28.13 33.46 13.86
CA GLN A 334 27.48 32.15 13.83
C GLN A 334 25.97 32.29 13.56
N GLY A 335 25.46 31.47 12.65
CA GLY A 335 24.05 31.46 12.27
C GLY A 335 23.13 30.89 13.35
N LYS A 336 21.88 30.64 12.96
CA LYS A 336 20.88 30.03 13.84
C LYS A 336 21.38 28.67 14.34
N VAL A 337 21.26 28.45 15.65
CA VAL A 337 21.54 27.15 16.27
C VAL A 337 20.33 26.24 16.12
N VAL A 338 20.59 25.00 15.73
CA VAL A 338 19.64 23.89 15.69
C VAL A 338 20.14 22.77 16.59
N TYR A 339 19.23 21.88 16.98
CA TYR A 339 19.50 20.82 17.95
C TYR A 339 19.07 19.49 17.38
N GLY A 340 19.87 18.46 17.58
CA GLY A 340 19.59 17.08 17.16
C GLY A 340 19.80 16.10 18.29
N TYR A 341 19.41 14.85 18.07
CA TYR A 341 19.69 13.75 18.99
C TYR A 341 20.50 12.68 18.26
N MET A 342 21.74 12.46 18.71
CA MET A 342 22.68 11.54 18.06
C MET A 342 23.42 10.73 19.13
N ASN A 343 23.55 9.42 18.90
CA ASN A 343 24.29 8.50 19.79
C ASN A 343 23.85 8.59 21.27
N GLY A 344 22.56 8.81 21.51
CA GLY A 344 22.00 8.91 22.87
C GLY A 344 22.29 10.23 23.59
N LYS A 345 22.70 11.28 22.87
CA LYS A 345 22.94 12.62 23.43
C LYS A 345 22.33 13.70 22.54
N VAL A 346 21.92 14.80 23.18
CA VAL A 346 21.57 16.03 22.46
C VAL A 346 22.85 16.65 21.90
N VAL A 347 22.81 17.04 20.64
CA VAL A 347 23.86 17.79 19.96
C VAL A 347 23.32 19.12 19.47
N ALA A 348 24.19 20.11 19.33
CA ALA A 348 23.85 21.41 18.76
C ALA A 348 24.71 21.66 17.52
N ALA A 349 24.15 22.35 16.52
CA ALA A 349 24.85 22.79 15.33
C ALA A 349 24.44 24.21 14.95
N TYR A 350 25.31 24.95 14.27
CA TYR A 350 24.94 26.21 13.61
C TYR A 350 25.19 26.09 12.11
N PHE A 351 24.45 26.85 11.32
CA PHE A 351 24.71 26.97 9.89
C PHE A 351 25.70 28.12 9.63
N ASP A 352 26.77 27.84 8.89
CA ASP A 352 27.69 28.88 8.46
C ASP A 352 27.13 29.71 7.27
N LYS A 353 27.88 30.71 6.81
CA LYS A 353 27.45 31.60 5.71
C LYS A 353 27.21 30.87 4.38
N SER A 354 27.73 29.65 4.21
CA SER A 354 27.51 28.81 3.03
C SER A 354 26.29 27.91 3.14
N GLY A 355 25.65 27.85 4.32
CA GLY A 355 24.52 26.97 4.60
C GLY A 355 24.92 25.56 5.03
N GLU A 356 26.20 25.32 5.31
CA GLU A 356 26.69 24.04 5.81
C GLU A 356 26.54 23.97 7.34
N PRO A 357 26.03 22.86 7.90
CA PRO A 357 25.91 22.69 9.34
C PRO A 357 27.29 22.42 9.97
N LYS A 358 27.58 23.10 11.08
CA LYS A 358 28.78 22.92 11.91
C LYS A 358 28.37 22.50 13.31
N LEU A 359 28.83 21.31 13.72
CA LEU A 359 28.57 20.78 15.06
C LEU A 359 29.31 21.60 16.13
N ILE A 360 28.63 21.85 17.24
CA ILE A 360 29.15 22.55 18.41
C ILE A 360 29.68 21.48 19.37
N THR A 361 30.88 20.98 19.07
CA THR A 361 31.56 19.95 19.88
C THR A 361 32.90 20.43 20.44
N GLU A 362 33.55 21.37 19.78
CA GLU A 362 34.83 21.96 20.18
C GLU A 362 34.84 23.48 19.94
N PRO A 363 35.65 24.26 20.68
CA PRO A 363 35.85 25.67 20.41
C PRO A 363 36.43 25.88 19.00
N THR A 364 35.94 26.88 18.29
CA THR A 364 36.43 27.24 16.95
C THR A 364 37.35 28.46 17.00
N GLU A 365 37.94 28.84 15.87
CA GLU A 365 38.63 30.13 15.77
C GLU A 365 37.63 31.25 15.44
N GLY A 366 37.81 32.43 16.03
CA GLY A 366 37.00 33.61 15.75
C GLY A 366 36.86 34.57 16.92
N ASP A 367 36.11 35.64 16.69
CA ASP A 367 35.77 36.61 17.73
C ASP A 367 34.71 36.05 18.67
N LEU A 368 34.97 36.08 19.97
CA LEU A 368 34.03 35.65 21.00
C LEU A 368 32.86 36.65 21.15
N GLU A 369 31.67 36.12 21.39
CA GLU A 369 30.48 36.88 21.76
C GLU A 369 30.41 37.04 23.29
N TYR A 370 29.93 38.19 23.77
CA TYR A 370 29.74 38.45 25.20
C TYR A 370 28.30 38.17 25.62
N GLU A 371 28.12 37.69 26.85
CA GLU A 371 26.79 37.51 27.43
C GLU A 371 26.08 38.87 27.54
N LYS A 372 24.81 38.91 27.15
CA LYS A 372 23.99 40.13 27.16
C LYS A 372 22.82 39.97 28.13
N ASN A 373 22.48 41.05 28.82
CA ASN A 373 21.25 41.12 29.62
C ASN A 373 20.02 41.36 28.72
N GLU A 374 18.82 41.41 29.32
CA GLU A 374 17.55 41.64 28.61
C GLU A 374 17.51 42.96 27.81
N ALA A 375 18.30 43.96 28.23
CA ALA A 375 18.44 45.23 27.53
C ALA A 375 19.52 45.19 26.41
N GLY A 376 20.08 44.01 26.11
CA GLY A 376 21.10 43.83 25.09
C GLY A 376 22.50 44.32 25.47
N LYS A 377 22.74 44.66 26.74
CA LYS A 377 24.03 45.17 27.22
C LYS A 377 24.93 44.04 27.74
N PRO A 378 26.26 44.12 27.56
CA PRO A 378 27.19 43.12 28.10
C PRO A 378 27.04 42.92 29.61
N VAL A 379 27.13 41.67 30.06
CA VAL A 379 27.21 41.29 31.45
C VAL A 379 28.68 41.33 31.90
N TYR A 380 28.93 41.83 33.11
CA TYR A 380 30.27 41.95 33.68
C TYR A 380 30.40 41.11 34.94
N ASP A 381 31.57 40.52 35.17
CA ASP A 381 31.91 39.78 36.38
C ASP A 381 32.17 40.73 37.57
N GLU A 382 32.41 40.16 38.76
CA GLU A 382 32.69 40.90 39.99
C GLU A 382 33.92 41.82 39.91
N ASN A 383 34.81 41.59 38.95
CA ASN A 383 36.02 42.37 38.70
C ASN A 383 35.82 43.40 37.56
N GLY A 384 34.61 43.54 37.04
CA GLY A 384 34.29 44.47 35.96
C GLY A 384 34.76 44.01 34.57
N LYS A 385 35.05 42.72 34.38
CA LYS A 385 35.39 42.15 33.06
C LYS A 385 34.14 41.60 32.37
N PRO A 386 33.97 41.81 31.05
CA PRO A 386 32.81 41.28 30.34
C PRO A 386 32.85 39.75 30.31
N VAL A 387 31.70 39.13 30.54
CA VAL A 387 31.53 37.67 30.57
C VAL A 387 31.27 37.16 29.15
N TYR A 388 31.98 36.12 28.73
CA TYR A 388 31.75 35.48 27.43
C TYR A 388 30.43 34.71 27.41
N ALA A 389 29.76 34.72 26.26
CA ALA A 389 28.62 33.87 26.01
C ALA A 389 29.08 32.43 25.76
N TYR A 390 28.32 31.48 26.30
CA TYR A 390 28.52 30.04 26.11
C TYR A 390 27.20 29.41 25.66
N TYR A 391 27.29 28.33 24.87
CA TYR A 391 26.10 27.62 24.42
C TYR A 391 25.40 26.93 25.59
N LYS A 392 24.24 27.46 25.99
CA LYS A 392 23.39 26.91 27.05
C LYS A 392 22.57 25.74 26.49
N ILE A 393 22.36 24.69 27.28
CA ILE A 393 21.50 23.57 26.91
C ILE A 393 20.03 23.98 27.10
N PRO A 394 19.18 23.97 26.06
CA PRO A 394 17.75 24.21 26.22
C PRO A 394 17.06 23.10 26.98
N VAL A 395 15.96 23.43 27.66
CA VAL A 395 14.93 22.43 27.96
C VAL A 395 14.23 22.11 26.64
N PHE A 396 14.07 20.83 26.33
CA PHE A 396 13.39 20.39 25.10
C PHE A 396 11.96 19.92 25.38
N GLU A 397 11.07 20.12 24.41
CA GLU A 397 9.75 19.52 24.44
C GLU A 397 9.84 18.00 24.20
N TYR A 398 8.91 17.26 24.79
CA TYR A 398 8.74 15.83 24.54
C TYR A 398 7.55 15.61 23.63
N GLU A 399 7.63 14.58 22.79
CA GLU A 399 6.58 14.20 21.86
C GLU A 399 5.33 13.75 22.63
N LYS A 400 4.23 14.50 22.47
CA LYS A 400 2.95 14.22 23.13
C LYS A 400 2.19 13.20 22.30
N LEU A 401 1.63 12.17 22.95
CA LEU A 401 0.83 11.16 22.24
C LEU A 401 -0.54 11.74 21.85
N PRO A 402 -0.91 11.75 20.55
CA PRO A 402 -2.22 12.20 20.14
C PRO A 402 -3.31 11.22 20.57
N VAL A 403 -4.52 11.74 20.75
CA VAL A 403 -5.74 10.92 20.77
C VAL A 403 -6.04 10.57 19.32
N VAL A 404 -6.20 9.27 19.05
CA VAL A 404 -6.47 8.77 17.69
C VAL A 404 -7.82 8.07 17.62
N ASP A 405 -8.41 8.07 16.43
CA ASP A 405 -9.45 7.14 16.01
C ASP A 405 -8.80 6.07 15.14
N ALA A 406 -8.77 4.83 15.63
CA ALA A 406 -8.22 3.68 14.92
C ALA A 406 -9.30 2.77 14.30
N SER A 407 -10.57 3.24 14.25
CA SER A 407 -11.70 2.40 13.80
C SER A 407 -11.54 1.92 12.36
N GLY A 408 -10.94 2.72 11.47
CA GLY A 408 -10.60 2.32 10.10
C GLY A 408 -9.61 1.16 10.07
N LYS A 409 -8.47 1.30 10.75
CA LYS A 409 -7.48 0.23 10.93
C LYS A 409 -8.09 -1.04 11.52
N GLU A 410 -8.90 -0.91 12.57
CA GLU A 410 -9.57 -2.04 13.23
C GLU A 410 -10.56 -2.75 12.29
N ALA A 411 -11.29 -1.99 11.46
CA ALA A 411 -12.21 -2.55 10.48
C ALA A 411 -11.47 -3.38 9.42
N ILE A 412 -10.36 -2.87 8.87
CA ILE A 412 -9.52 -3.60 7.91
C ILE A 412 -9.02 -4.92 8.51
N LEU A 413 -8.50 -4.88 9.74
CA LEU A 413 -8.00 -6.08 10.42
C LEU A 413 -9.10 -7.09 10.72
N LYS A 414 -10.31 -6.65 11.12
CA LYS A 414 -11.46 -7.54 11.31
C LYS A 414 -11.87 -8.22 10.00
N LYS A 415 -11.94 -7.47 8.89
CA LYS A 415 -12.24 -8.00 7.56
C LYS A 415 -11.18 -9.01 7.11
N LEU A 416 -9.89 -8.69 7.26
CA LEU A 416 -8.78 -9.60 6.94
C LEU A 416 -8.87 -10.90 7.74
N ASN A 417 -9.24 -10.85 9.02
CA ASN A 417 -9.43 -12.05 9.84
C ASN A 417 -10.59 -12.93 9.33
N ILE A 418 -11.66 -12.34 8.83
CA ILE A 418 -12.75 -13.08 8.17
C ILE A 418 -12.22 -13.77 6.90
N ILE A 419 -11.44 -13.07 6.07
CA ILE A 419 -10.84 -13.65 4.86
C ILE A 419 -9.93 -14.82 5.21
N ARG A 420 -9.06 -14.66 6.22
CA ARG A 420 -8.17 -15.73 6.70
C ARG A 420 -8.95 -16.96 7.14
N SER A 421 -10.02 -16.77 7.91
CA SER A 421 -10.89 -17.86 8.37
C SER A 421 -11.63 -18.52 7.21
N TYR A 422 -12.21 -17.72 6.30
CA TYR A 422 -12.91 -18.19 5.13
C TYR A 422 -12.01 -19.05 4.21
N LEU A 423 -10.79 -18.59 3.90
CA LEU A 423 -9.84 -19.34 3.08
C LEU A 423 -9.43 -20.66 3.74
N LYS A 424 -9.19 -20.64 5.06
CA LYS A 424 -8.84 -21.84 5.80
C LYS A 424 -10.00 -22.84 5.85
N ASP A 425 -11.18 -22.39 6.23
CA ASP A 425 -12.32 -23.27 6.53
C ASP A 425 -13.00 -23.76 5.25
N SER A 426 -13.11 -22.91 4.22
CA SER A 426 -13.77 -23.25 2.96
C SER A 426 -12.82 -23.91 1.96
N TRP A 427 -11.54 -23.57 1.99
CA TRP A 427 -10.59 -23.95 0.94
C TRP A 427 -9.37 -24.70 1.45
N GLY A 428 -9.17 -24.81 2.78
CA GLY A 428 -7.96 -25.40 3.34
C GLY A 428 -6.71 -24.56 3.07
N LEU A 429 -6.87 -23.29 2.71
CA LEU A 429 -5.79 -22.41 2.30
C LEU A 429 -5.35 -21.50 3.44
N ASP A 430 -4.03 -21.37 3.58
CA ASP A 430 -3.42 -20.44 4.53
C ASP A 430 -3.07 -19.14 3.81
N LEU A 431 -3.81 -18.06 4.12
CA LEU A 431 -3.63 -16.75 3.50
C LEU A 431 -2.20 -16.22 3.66
N ASP A 432 -1.60 -16.43 4.83
CA ASP A 432 -0.26 -15.89 5.11
C ASP A 432 0.80 -16.66 4.31
N LYS A 433 0.62 -17.97 4.10
CA LYS A 433 1.48 -18.74 3.17
C LYS A 433 1.30 -18.34 1.71
N ILE A 434 0.08 -18.00 1.28
CA ILE A 434 -0.15 -17.45 -0.07
C ILE A 434 0.66 -16.16 -0.22
N ARG A 435 0.53 -15.23 0.73
CA ARG A 435 1.28 -13.98 0.74
C ARG A 435 2.79 -14.24 0.70
N GLU A 436 3.32 -15.12 1.54
CA GLU A 436 4.76 -15.46 1.53
C GLU A 436 5.22 -15.98 0.17
N ALA A 437 4.47 -16.90 -0.44
CA ALA A 437 4.81 -17.47 -1.74
C ALA A 437 4.75 -16.44 -2.88
N VAL A 438 3.70 -15.61 -2.92
CA VAL A 438 3.54 -14.52 -3.90
C VAL A 438 4.68 -13.53 -3.76
N LEU A 439 4.92 -13.01 -2.55
CA LEU A 439 5.94 -12.01 -2.31
C LEU A 439 7.33 -12.48 -2.73
N ARG A 440 7.67 -13.73 -2.36
CA ARG A 440 8.95 -14.33 -2.74
C ARG A 440 9.08 -14.52 -4.24
N LYS A 441 8.05 -15.04 -4.93
CA LYS A 441 8.12 -15.31 -6.37
C LYS A 441 8.13 -14.05 -7.21
N SER A 442 7.47 -12.98 -6.77
CA SER A 442 7.64 -11.65 -7.39
C SER A 442 9.08 -11.17 -7.32
N LYS A 443 9.74 -11.26 -6.16
CA LYS A 443 11.16 -10.88 -6.03
C LYS A 443 12.09 -11.74 -6.88
N GLU A 444 11.83 -13.04 -6.94
CA GLU A 444 12.58 -13.93 -7.84
C GLU A 444 12.38 -13.54 -9.31
N ALA A 445 11.15 -13.19 -9.70
CA ALA A 445 10.78 -12.84 -11.07
C ALA A 445 11.48 -11.58 -11.61
N GLU A 446 11.74 -10.59 -10.75
CA GLU A 446 12.48 -9.37 -11.14
C GLU A 446 13.92 -9.65 -11.61
N THR A 447 14.48 -10.80 -11.25
CA THR A 447 15.86 -11.20 -11.60
C THR A 447 15.95 -12.25 -12.70
N MET A 448 14.81 -12.66 -13.26
CA MET A 448 14.76 -13.70 -14.30
C MET A 448 15.20 -13.17 -15.67
N ASP A 449 15.91 -14.01 -16.44
CA ASP A 449 16.13 -13.75 -17.87
C ASP A 449 14.85 -14.08 -18.64
N LEU A 450 14.02 -13.06 -18.90
CA LEU A 450 12.77 -13.19 -19.65
C LEU A 450 12.97 -13.16 -21.18
N THR A 451 14.22 -13.09 -21.66
CA THR A 451 14.51 -13.10 -23.10
C THR A 451 14.54 -14.51 -23.70
N LYS A 452 14.44 -15.55 -22.85
CA LYS A 452 14.48 -16.96 -23.23
C LYS A 452 13.44 -17.77 -22.46
N LEU A 453 13.03 -18.89 -23.03
CA LEU A 453 12.16 -19.85 -22.36
C LEU A 453 12.98 -20.65 -21.32
N PRO A 454 12.47 -20.83 -20.08
CA PRO A 454 13.13 -21.62 -19.04
C PRO A 454 13.22 -23.12 -19.32
#